data_AF-A0A915KZA8-F1
#
_entry.id   AF-A0A915KZA8-F1
#
_cell.length_a   1.000
_cell.length_b   1.000
_cell.length_c   1.000
_cell.angle_alpha   90.00
_cell.angle_beta   90.00
_cell.angle_gamma   90.00
#
_symmetry.space_group_name_H-M   'P 1'
#
loop_
_entity.id
_entity.type
_entity.pdbx_description
1 polymer ?
#
loop_
_entity_poly.entity_id
_entity_poly.type
_entity_poly.pdbx_seq_one_letter_code
_entity_poly.pdbx_strand_id
1 'polypeptide(L)'
;MVKFKNRYVLIKVNPDETYFSSSSSESKILEKSDEKEGEKEDAEKISWINTWHIQNTILETLAALHGDYGVGLCKQSFSVKVYNSKTEILILRICAEGSKFLLSALPFVTKLKLKKSESQFTVVPVCLQTLHLGGSLRSCEKSLLKYHRSQIISALKKCKSYGEKESALQIYRQLRAKMKRRYDNYK
;
A
#
# COMPACT_ATOMS: atom_id res chain seq x y z
N MET A 1 7.63 11.63 33.32
CA MET A 1 7.99 10.66 32.27
C MET A 1 7.57 11.20 30.90
N VAL A 2 8.52 11.61 30.05
CA VAL A 2 8.22 12.21 28.74
C VAL A 2 8.02 11.10 27.71
N LYS A 3 6.90 11.14 26.95
CA LYS A 3 6.60 10.15 25.89
C LYS A 3 6.87 10.75 24.51
N PHE A 4 7.67 10.05 23.70
CA PHE A 4 7.89 10.43 22.31
C PHE A 4 6.60 10.32 21.49
N LYS A 5 6.18 11.44 20.89
CA LYS A 5 4.96 11.50 20.07
C LYS A 5 5.25 10.93 18.68
N ASN A 6 4.54 9.86 18.34
CA ASN A 6 4.63 9.23 17.02
C ASN A 6 3.36 9.50 16.22
N ARG A 7 3.52 9.55 14.91
CA ARG A 7 2.43 9.62 13.93
C ARG A 7 2.48 8.37 13.05
N TYR A 8 1.31 8.01 12.55
CA TYR A 8 1.14 6.90 11.63
C TYR A 8 0.55 7.42 10.34
N VAL A 9 1.18 7.08 9.22
CA VAL A 9 0.72 7.46 7.89
C VAL A 9 0.20 6.21 7.20
N LEU A 10 -1.06 6.26 6.79
CA LEU A 10 -1.70 5.25 5.96
C LEU A 10 -1.53 5.65 4.50
N ILE A 11 -0.87 4.80 3.72
CA ILE A 11 -0.51 5.06 2.33
C ILE A 11 -1.05 3.91 1.48
N LYS A 12 -1.59 4.24 0.32
CA LYS A 12 -1.86 3.29 -0.77
C LYS A 12 -0.74 3.41 -1.80
N VAL A 13 -0.14 2.28 -2.14
CA VAL A 13 0.83 2.15 -3.20
C VAL A 13 0.05 1.83 -4.47
N ASN A 14 0.13 2.67 -5.51
CA ASN A 14 -0.47 2.37 -6.81
C ASN A 14 0.67 2.17 -7.82
N PRO A 15 1.07 0.93 -8.15
CA PRO A 15 1.97 0.70 -9.27
C PRO A 15 1.26 1.00 -10.59
N ASP A 16 1.95 1.64 -11.53
CA ASP A 16 1.36 1.87 -12.86
C ASP A 16 1.26 0.55 -13.61
N GLU A 17 0.04 0.21 -14.04
CA GLU A 17 -0.30 -1.04 -14.74
C GLU A 17 0.50 -1.23 -16.05
N THR A 18 1.02 -0.14 -16.64
CA THR A 18 1.85 -0.16 -17.86
C THR A 18 3.17 -0.91 -17.72
N TYR A 19 3.58 -1.28 -16.50
CA TYR A 19 4.77 -2.09 -16.24
C TYR A 19 4.52 -3.59 -16.35
N PHE A 20 3.28 -4.03 -16.10
CA PHE A 20 2.95 -5.44 -16.26
C PHE A 20 2.85 -5.83 -17.74
N SER A 21 2.37 -4.93 -18.60
CA SER A 21 2.30 -5.16 -20.05
C SER A 21 3.67 -5.27 -20.72
N SER A 22 4.67 -4.50 -20.25
CA SER A 22 6.05 -4.54 -20.77
C SER A 22 6.85 -5.77 -20.30
N SER A 23 6.47 -6.38 -19.17
CA SER A 23 7.03 -7.67 -18.75
C SER A 23 6.41 -8.89 -19.47
N SER A 24 5.23 -8.73 -20.09
CA SER A 24 4.59 -9.77 -20.91
C SER A 24 5.06 -9.81 -22.37
N SER A 25 5.76 -8.78 -22.86
CA SER A 25 6.31 -8.77 -24.22
C SER A 25 7.60 -9.58 -24.38
N GLU A 26 8.33 -9.86 -23.29
CA GLU A 26 9.58 -10.64 -23.35
C GLU A 26 9.40 -12.15 -23.12
N SER A 27 8.21 -12.61 -22.72
CA SER A 27 7.93 -14.05 -22.51
C SER A 27 6.93 -14.67 -23.50
N LYS A 28 6.49 -13.94 -24.54
CA LYS A 28 5.49 -14.43 -25.52
C LYS A 28 6.05 -15.08 -26.79
N ILE A 29 7.24 -15.65 -26.74
CA ILE A 29 7.75 -16.55 -27.80
C ILE A 29 7.93 -17.97 -27.24
N LEU A 30 6.85 -18.62 -26.85
CA LEU A 30 6.51 -20.01 -27.24
C LEU A 30 5.17 -20.44 -26.61
N GLU A 31 4.22 -20.64 -27.51
CA GLU A 31 3.08 -21.57 -27.48
C GLU A 31 1.88 -21.40 -26.52
N LYS A 32 0.74 -21.22 -27.21
CA LYS A 32 -0.65 -21.47 -26.81
C LYS A 32 -0.85 -22.95 -26.50
N SER A 33 -1.54 -23.26 -25.40
CA SER A 33 -2.86 -23.92 -25.39
C SER A 33 -3.37 -24.14 -23.97
N ASP A 34 -4.69 -24.03 -23.83
CA ASP A 34 -5.57 -24.44 -22.72
C ASP A 34 -5.90 -23.41 -21.62
N GLU A 35 -7.16 -22.97 -21.68
CA GLU A 35 -7.86 -22.11 -20.75
C GLU A 35 -8.10 -22.80 -19.41
N LYS A 36 -7.52 -22.27 -18.31
CA LYS A 36 -8.04 -22.24 -16.92
C LYS A 36 -7.00 -21.74 -15.88
N GLU A 37 -6.43 -20.54 -16.05
CA GLU A 37 -5.43 -20.01 -15.06
C GLU A 37 -5.62 -18.52 -14.69
N GLY A 38 -6.82 -17.96 -14.84
CA GLY A 38 -7.06 -16.51 -14.66
C GLY A 38 -6.99 -15.98 -13.21
N GLU A 39 -7.12 -16.81 -12.17
CA GLU A 39 -7.19 -16.32 -10.77
C GLU A 39 -5.91 -16.55 -9.95
N LYS A 40 -4.98 -17.37 -10.45
CA LYS A 40 -3.72 -17.67 -9.74
C LYS A 40 -2.59 -16.70 -10.10
N GLU A 41 -2.58 -16.16 -11.32
CA GLU A 41 -1.52 -15.25 -11.77
C GLU A 41 -1.49 -13.90 -11.03
N ASP A 42 -2.65 -13.37 -10.63
CA ASP A 42 -2.73 -12.07 -9.93
C ASP A 42 -2.17 -12.14 -8.50
N ALA A 43 -2.15 -13.34 -7.90
CA ALA A 43 -1.64 -13.56 -6.55
C ALA A 43 -0.10 -13.70 -6.50
N GLU A 44 0.51 -14.22 -7.58
CA GLU A 44 1.96 -14.43 -7.68
C GLU A 44 2.69 -13.16 -8.17
N LYS A 45 2.01 -12.32 -8.97
CA LYS A 45 2.55 -11.08 -9.56
C LYS A 45 2.99 -10.00 -8.55
N ILE A 46 2.58 -10.06 -7.28
CA ILE A 46 2.76 -8.98 -6.28
C ILE A 46 3.67 -9.40 -5.09
N SER A 47 4.30 -10.57 -5.14
CA SER A 47 5.15 -11.10 -4.05
C SER A 47 6.51 -10.40 -3.93
N TRP A 48 7.02 -9.77 -5.00
CA TRP A 48 8.39 -9.26 -5.05
C TRP A 48 8.61 -7.87 -4.42
N ILE A 49 7.53 -7.11 -4.12
CA ILE A 49 7.68 -5.81 -3.45
C ILE A 49 7.94 -6.04 -1.96
N ASN A 50 9.21 -5.96 -1.58
CA ASN A 50 9.61 -5.97 -0.17
C ASN A 50 9.40 -4.60 0.48
N THR A 51 9.04 -4.65 1.77
CA THR A 51 8.99 -3.49 2.67
C THR A 51 10.27 -2.67 2.66
N TRP A 52 11.42 -3.33 2.58
CA TRP A 52 12.74 -2.68 2.54
C TRP A 52 12.90 -1.77 1.31
N HIS A 53 12.45 -2.21 0.13
CA HIS A 53 12.54 -1.39 -1.09
C HIS A 53 11.75 -0.09 -0.97
N ILE A 54 10.55 -0.17 -0.39
CA ILE A 54 9.70 0.99 -0.15
C ILE A 54 10.38 1.95 0.83
N GLN A 55 10.93 1.44 1.93
CA GLN A 55 11.63 2.26 2.92
C GLN A 55 12.84 2.97 2.32
N ASN A 56 13.68 2.24 1.60
CA ASN A 56 14.90 2.80 1.02
C ASN A 56 14.56 3.87 -0.02
N THR A 57 13.56 3.63 -0.87
CA THR A 57 13.12 4.62 -1.86
C THR A 57 12.57 5.89 -1.21
N ILE A 58 11.79 5.76 -0.14
CA ILE A 58 11.28 6.92 0.61
C ILE A 58 12.44 7.70 1.26
N LEU A 59 13.46 7.02 1.79
CA LEU A 59 14.61 7.69 2.38
C LEU A 59 15.49 8.38 1.32
N GLU A 60 15.69 7.77 0.16
CA GLU A 60 16.41 8.37 -0.97
C GLU A 60 15.72 9.65 -1.45
N THR A 61 14.39 9.62 -1.58
CA THR A 61 13.61 10.81 -1.98
C THR A 61 13.60 11.89 -0.89
N LEU A 62 13.55 11.51 0.39
CA LEU A 62 13.73 12.45 1.49
C LEU A 62 15.11 13.11 1.47
N ALA A 63 16.17 12.35 1.19
CA ALA A 63 17.53 12.87 1.07
C ALA A 63 17.63 13.88 -0.09
N ALA A 64 17.04 13.55 -1.23
CA ALA A 64 17.04 14.42 -2.41
C ALA A 64 16.28 15.75 -2.19
N LEU A 65 15.21 15.75 -1.39
CA LEU A 65 14.36 16.93 -1.19
C LEU A 65 14.75 17.78 0.02
N HIS A 66 15.08 17.13 1.14
CA HIS A 66 15.24 17.79 2.45
C HIS A 66 16.65 17.63 3.03
N GLY A 67 17.57 16.98 2.29
CA GLY A 67 18.94 16.72 2.71
C GLY A 67 19.05 15.84 3.96
N ASP A 68 20.22 15.87 4.58
CA ASP A 68 20.55 15.04 5.74
C ASP A 68 19.69 15.37 6.97
N TYR A 69 19.29 16.64 7.12
CA TYR A 69 18.43 17.07 8.23
C TYR A 69 17.06 16.39 8.18
N GLY A 70 16.38 16.44 7.02
CA GLY A 70 15.08 15.80 6.84
C GLY A 70 15.16 14.28 7.05
N VAL A 71 16.20 13.65 6.50
CA VAL A 71 16.44 12.22 6.67
C VAL A 71 16.67 11.87 8.14
N GLY A 72 17.50 12.61 8.85
CA GLY A 72 17.82 12.36 10.27
C GLY A 72 16.57 12.39 11.16
N LEU A 73 15.73 13.42 11.00
CA LEU A 73 14.47 13.55 11.74
C LEU A 73 13.49 12.41 11.46
N CYS A 74 13.32 12.06 10.18
CA CYS A 74 12.41 10.98 9.82
C CYS A 74 12.94 9.63 10.33
N LYS A 75 14.23 9.33 10.10
CA LYS A 75 14.88 8.05 10.37
C LYS A 75 14.86 7.65 11.84
N GLN A 76 14.83 8.60 12.78
CA GLN A 76 14.77 8.34 14.22
C GLN A 76 13.61 7.42 14.64
N SER A 77 12.45 7.51 13.99
CA SER A 77 11.26 6.70 14.31
C SER A 77 10.59 6.10 13.08
N PHE A 78 11.30 6.10 11.94
CA PHE A 78 10.80 5.56 10.68
C PHE A 78 10.76 4.04 10.72
N SER A 79 9.56 3.47 10.64
CA SER A 79 9.39 2.02 10.63
C SER A 79 8.10 1.66 9.91
N VAL A 80 8.17 0.72 8.97
CA VAL A 80 6.97 0.12 8.38
C VAL A 80 6.39 -0.85 9.39
N LYS A 81 5.10 -0.67 9.69
CA LYS A 81 4.38 -1.57 10.61
C LYS A 81 3.62 -2.65 9.89
N VAL A 82 2.97 -2.28 8.79
CA VAL A 82 2.15 -3.19 8.00
C VAL A 82 2.37 -2.83 6.55
N TYR A 83 2.66 -3.84 5.74
CA TYR A 83 2.53 -3.77 4.31
C TYR A 83 1.72 -4.98 3.86
N ASN A 84 0.63 -4.75 3.15
CA ASN A 84 -0.16 -5.81 2.54
C ASN A 84 -0.04 -5.68 1.03
N SER A 85 0.69 -6.62 0.43
CA SER A 85 0.90 -6.69 -1.02
C SER A 85 -0.43 -6.80 -1.78
N LYS A 86 -1.39 -7.61 -1.30
CA LYS A 86 -2.68 -7.82 -2.00
C LYS A 86 -3.56 -6.57 -2.09
N THR A 87 -3.52 -5.71 -1.08
CA THR A 87 -4.31 -4.47 -1.06
C THR A 87 -3.47 -3.23 -1.36
N GLU A 88 -2.15 -3.41 -1.46
CA GLU A 88 -1.15 -2.38 -1.67
C GLU A 88 -1.21 -1.27 -0.61
N ILE A 89 -1.50 -1.66 0.63
CA ILE A 89 -1.68 -0.71 1.74
C ILE A 89 -0.50 -0.81 2.69
N LEU A 90 0.03 0.36 3.01
CA LEU A 90 1.21 0.57 3.82
C LEU A 90 0.86 1.43 5.04
N ILE A 91 1.31 1.00 6.21
CA ILE A 91 1.26 1.82 7.44
C ILE A 91 2.70 2.10 7.88
N LEU A 92 3.06 3.37 7.83
CA LEU A 92 4.36 3.88 8.29
C LEU A 92 4.21 4.51 9.66
N ARG A 93 5.18 4.26 10.54
CA ARG A 93 5.41 5.03 11.75
C ARG A 93 6.47 6.08 11.48
N ILE A 94 6.27 7.28 12.02
CA ILE A 94 7.23 8.38 11.97
C ILE A 94 7.14 9.25 13.22
N CYS A 95 8.20 10.01 13.52
CA CYS A 95 8.16 11.06 14.52
C CYS A 95 7.12 12.13 14.14
N ALA A 96 6.47 12.75 15.13
CA ALA A 96 5.50 13.81 14.88
C ALA A 96 6.10 14.99 14.10
N GLU A 97 7.34 15.38 14.42
CA GLU A 97 8.05 16.48 13.76
C GLU A 97 8.44 16.10 12.31
N GLY A 98 8.92 14.86 12.12
CA GLY A 98 9.27 14.30 10.81
C GLY A 98 8.09 14.08 9.86
N SER A 99 6.85 14.09 10.36
CA SER A 99 5.67 13.77 9.54
C SER A 99 5.44 14.74 8.38
N LYS A 100 5.77 16.03 8.56
CA LYS A 100 5.62 17.06 7.52
C LYS A 100 6.56 16.82 6.34
N PHE A 101 7.81 16.44 6.61
CA PHE A 101 8.82 16.13 5.61
C PHE A 101 8.46 14.88 4.82
N LEU A 102 7.97 13.84 5.50
CA LEU A 102 7.49 12.65 4.81
C LEU A 102 6.29 12.97 3.91
N LEU A 103 5.29 13.69 4.41
CA LEU A 103 4.10 14.02 3.62
C LEU A 103 4.43 14.87 2.39
N SER A 104 5.39 15.80 2.49
CA SER A 104 5.83 16.57 1.32
C SER A 104 6.67 15.73 0.36
N ALA A 105 7.40 14.71 0.81
CA ALA A 105 8.21 13.84 -0.04
C ALA A 105 7.40 12.75 -0.75
N LEU A 106 6.33 12.23 -0.13
CA LEU A 106 5.51 11.15 -0.68
C LEU A 106 5.05 11.34 -2.14
N PRO A 107 4.52 12.50 -2.58
CA PRO A 107 4.11 12.68 -3.97
C PRO A 107 5.27 12.66 -4.98
N PHE A 108 6.51 12.87 -4.54
CA PHE A 108 7.70 12.82 -5.39
C PHE A 108 8.30 11.42 -5.51
N VAL A 109 7.80 10.45 -4.74
CA VAL A 109 8.14 9.04 -4.93
C VAL A 109 7.43 8.54 -6.18
N THR A 110 8.12 8.64 -7.31
CA THR A 110 7.60 8.25 -8.63
C THR A 110 8.12 6.89 -9.09
N LYS A 111 9.21 6.39 -8.51
CA LYS A 111 9.93 5.18 -8.96
C LYS A 111 10.41 4.37 -7.76
N LEU A 112 10.01 3.10 -7.68
CA LEU A 112 10.55 2.11 -6.75
C LEU A 112 11.70 1.33 -7.41
N LYS A 113 12.83 1.25 -6.71
CA LYS A 113 13.97 0.41 -7.09
C LYS A 113 13.86 -0.95 -6.41
N LEU A 114 13.85 -1.99 -7.21
CA LEU A 114 13.47 -3.33 -6.79
C LEU A 114 14.58 -4.28 -7.16
N LYS A 115 14.98 -5.12 -6.21
CA LYS A 115 16.08 -6.05 -6.42
C LYS A 115 15.50 -7.37 -6.90
N LYS A 116 15.69 -7.70 -8.18
CA LYS A 116 15.23 -8.97 -8.77
C LYS A 116 16.28 -10.08 -8.59
N SER A 117 17.56 -9.71 -8.61
CA SER A 117 18.72 -10.58 -8.34
C SER A 117 19.86 -9.75 -7.73
N GLU A 118 20.95 -10.38 -7.27
CA GLU A 118 22.11 -9.69 -6.69
C GLU A 118 22.70 -8.59 -7.59
N SER A 119 22.59 -8.76 -8.91
CA SER A 119 23.17 -7.86 -9.91
C SER A 119 22.14 -7.06 -10.72
N GLN A 120 20.83 -7.29 -10.55
CA GLN A 120 19.80 -6.68 -11.39
C GLN A 120 18.75 -5.91 -10.58
N PHE A 121 18.66 -4.61 -10.87
CA PHE A 121 17.63 -3.71 -10.35
C PHE A 121 16.58 -3.44 -11.42
N THR A 122 15.32 -3.67 -11.08
CA THR A 122 14.17 -3.25 -11.88
C THR A 122 13.60 -1.97 -11.27
N VAL A 123 13.27 -1.01 -12.12
CA VAL A 123 12.63 0.24 -11.70
C VAL A 123 11.17 0.20 -12.12
N VAL A 124 10.26 0.31 -11.15
CA VAL A 124 8.82 0.34 -11.38
C VAL A 124 8.27 1.68 -10.89
N PRO A 125 7.55 2.44 -11.72
CA PRO A 125 6.91 3.65 -11.32
C PRO A 125 5.68 3.33 -10.52
N VAL A 126 5.54 4.15 -9.50
CA VAL A 126 4.59 3.98 -8.44
C VAL A 126 4.17 5.35 -8.01
N CYS A 127 2.87 5.49 -7.75
CA CYS A 127 2.31 6.66 -7.11
C CYS A 127 1.92 6.31 -5.67
N LEU A 128 2.53 6.98 -4.70
CA LEU A 128 2.17 6.83 -3.28
C LEU A 128 1.07 7.81 -2.90
N GLN A 129 -0.12 7.29 -2.64
CA GLN A 129 -1.26 8.10 -2.22
C GLN A 129 -1.42 8.06 -0.70
N THR A 130 -1.37 9.21 -0.04
CA THR A 130 -1.66 9.30 1.40
C THR A 130 -3.17 9.24 1.62
N LEU A 131 -3.63 8.28 2.43
CA LEU A 131 -5.04 8.12 2.79
C LEU A 131 -5.39 8.78 4.11
N HIS A 132 -4.53 8.64 5.13
CA HIS A 132 -4.83 9.12 6.48
C HIS A 132 -3.57 9.36 7.32
N LEU A 133 -3.60 10.41 8.14
CA LEU A 133 -2.61 10.66 9.18
C LEU A 133 -3.24 10.43 10.56
N GLY A 134 -2.77 9.41 11.28
CA GLY A 134 -3.26 9.06 12.61
C GLY A 134 -2.24 9.32 13.73
N GLY A 135 -2.73 9.58 14.94
CA GLY A 135 -1.90 9.59 16.16
C GLY A 135 -1.68 8.20 16.76
N SER A 136 -2.47 7.21 16.34
CA SER A 136 -2.37 5.83 16.80
C SER A 136 -2.65 4.86 15.65
N LEU A 137 -2.12 3.65 15.77
CA LEU A 137 -2.39 2.57 14.81
C LEU A 137 -3.90 2.29 14.71
N ARG A 138 -4.61 2.30 15.85
CA ARG A 138 -6.08 2.13 15.92
C ARG A 138 -6.84 3.18 15.10
N SER A 139 -6.37 4.43 15.07
CA SER A 139 -6.98 5.48 14.23
C SER A 139 -6.79 5.18 12.74
N CYS A 140 -5.60 4.72 12.35
CA CYS A 140 -5.32 4.32 10.97
C CYS A 140 -6.17 3.13 10.56
N GLU A 141 -6.30 2.11 11.42
CA GLU A 141 -7.18 0.97 11.17
C GLU A 141 -8.63 1.42 10.96
N LYS A 142 -9.17 2.29 11.81
CA LYS A 142 -10.53 2.82 11.62
C LYS A 142 -10.69 3.52 10.27
N SER A 143 -9.71 4.32 9.86
CA SER A 143 -9.71 4.99 8.55
C SER A 143 -9.63 3.98 7.40
N LEU A 144 -8.77 2.97 7.52
CA LEU A 144 -8.62 1.88 6.56
C LEU A 144 -9.91 1.09 6.35
N LEU A 145 -10.64 0.78 7.43
CA LEU A 145 -11.95 0.12 7.30
C LEU A 145 -12.99 1.02 6.60
N LYS A 146 -12.99 2.33 6.86
CA LYS A 146 -13.86 3.28 6.16
C LYS A 146 -13.53 3.33 4.67
N TYR A 147 -12.24 3.33 4.33
CA TYR A 147 -11.75 3.30 2.95
C TYR A 147 -12.20 2.03 2.22
N HIS A 148 -11.95 0.84 2.78
CA HIS A 148 -12.42 -0.40 2.14
C HIS A 148 -13.94 -0.47 1.99
N ARG A 149 -14.68 0.08 2.95
CA ARG A 149 -16.14 0.17 2.86
C ARG A 149 -16.59 1.04 1.69
N SER A 150 -15.99 2.22 1.50
CA SER A 150 -16.36 3.09 0.37
C SER A 150 -16.03 2.45 -0.98
N GLN A 151 -14.92 1.71 -1.06
CA GLN A 151 -14.54 0.95 -2.25
C GLN A 151 -15.57 -0.14 -2.60
N ILE A 152 -15.98 -0.96 -1.62
CA ILE A 152 -16.97 -2.02 -1.84
C ILE A 152 -18.33 -1.45 -2.22
N ILE A 153 -18.77 -0.37 -1.57
CA ILE A 153 -20.03 0.30 -1.93
C ILE A 153 -19.96 0.86 -3.36
N SER A 154 -18.82 1.40 -3.75
CA SER A 154 -18.63 1.92 -5.11
C SER A 154 -18.60 0.79 -6.15
N ALA A 155 -17.99 -0.34 -5.83
CA ALA A 155 -18.01 -1.54 -6.67
C ALA A 155 -19.43 -2.10 -6.82
N LEU A 156 -20.18 -2.23 -5.73
CA LEU A 156 -21.57 -2.70 -5.74
C LEU A 156 -22.50 -1.87 -6.63
N LYS A 157 -22.23 -0.56 -6.77
CA LYS A 157 -22.99 0.32 -7.67
C LYS A 157 -22.66 0.08 -9.15
N LYS A 158 -21.44 -0.39 -9.45
CA LYS A 158 -20.94 -0.60 -10.81
C LYS A 158 -21.27 -2.01 -11.34
N CYS A 159 -21.35 -3.01 -10.45
CA CYS A 159 -21.63 -4.40 -10.84
C CYS A 159 -23.01 -4.55 -11.50
N LYS A 160 -23.03 -5.11 -12.70
CA LYS A 160 -24.27 -5.49 -13.43
C LYS A 160 -24.58 -6.99 -13.29
N SER A 161 -23.57 -7.82 -13.04
CA SER A 161 -23.71 -9.27 -12.86
C SER A 161 -24.27 -9.61 -11.48
N TYR A 162 -25.19 -10.59 -11.44
CA TYR A 162 -25.80 -11.05 -10.20
C TYR A 162 -24.78 -11.74 -9.28
N GLY A 163 -23.88 -12.56 -9.83
CA GLY A 163 -22.89 -13.32 -9.06
C GLY A 163 -21.90 -12.42 -8.32
N GLU A 164 -21.30 -11.45 -9.02
CA GLU A 164 -20.37 -10.48 -8.41
C GLU A 164 -21.03 -9.66 -7.29
N LYS A 165 -22.29 -9.29 -7.49
CA LYS A 165 -23.07 -8.52 -6.53
C LYS A 165 -23.29 -9.33 -5.25
N GLU A 166 -23.56 -10.62 -5.35
CA GLU A 166 -23.75 -11.49 -4.20
C GLU A 166 -22.46 -11.66 -3.38
N SER A 167 -21.32 -11.91 -4.05
CA SER A 167 -20.01 -12.01 -3.37
C SER A 167 -19.64 -10.70 -2.68
N ALA A 168 -19.81 -9.56 -3.35
CA ALA A 168 -19.53 -8.25 -2.77
C ALA A 168 -20.45 -7.93 -1.58
N LEU A 169 -21.73 -8.32 -1.64
CA LEU A 169 -22.67 -8.21 -0.51
C LEU A 169 -22.25 -9.09 0.67
N GLN A 170 -21.78 -10.31 0.42
CA GLN A 170 -21.28 -11.20 1.46
C GLN A 170 -20.07 -10.59 2.18
N ILE A 171 -19.09 -10.06 1.42
CA ILE A 171 -17.93 -9.37 1.98
C ILE A 171 -18.37 -8.14 2.79
N TYR A 172 -19.31 -7.35 2.27
CA TYR A 172 -19.84 -6.18 2.97
C TYR A 172 -20.51 -6.56 4.30
N ARG A 173 -21.30 -7.64 4.33
CA ARG A 173 -21.93 -8.18 5.56
C ARG A 173 -20.87 -8.60 6.57
N GLN A 174 -19.83 -9.32 6.13
CA GLN A 174 -18.72 -9.73 6.99
C GLN A 174 -17.96 -8.54 7.59
N LEU A 175 -17.65 -7.53 6.77
CA LEU A 175 -17.00 -6.29 7.23
C LEU A 175 -17.85 -5.53 8.25
N ARG A 176 -19.16 -5.42 8.00
CA ARG A 176 -20.10 -4.79 8.93
C ARG A 176 -20.11 -5.50 10.30
N ALA A 177 -20.11 -6.83 10.29
CA ALA A 177 -20.07 -7.64 11.51
C ALA A 177 -18.73 -7.51 12.27
N LYS A 178 -17.60 -7.46 11.56
CA LYS A 178 -16.27 -7.21 12.16
C LYS A 178 -16.17 -5.81 12.78
N MET A 179 -16.76 -4.79 12.15
CA MET A 179 -16.79 -3.44 12.71
C MET A 179 -17.57 -3.36 14.01
N LYS A 180 -18.79 -3.92 14.06
CA LYS A 180 -19.63 -3.89 15.27
C LYS A 180 -18.90 -4.50 16.47
N ARG A 181 -18.33 -5.70 16.29
CA ARG A 181 -17.51 -6.36 17.32
C ARG A 181 -16.31 -5.54 17.78
N ARG A 182 -15.63 -4.83 16.88
CA ARG A 182 -14.49 -4.00 17.29
C ARG A 182 -14.97 -2.79 18.07
N TYR A 183 -15.99 -2.07 17.61
CA TYR A 183 -16.51 -0.88 18.31
C TYR A 183 -17.05 -1.21 19.71
N ASP A 184 -17.71 -2.36 19.88
CA ASP A 184 -18.28 -2.78 21.17
C ASP A 184 -17.19 -3.18 22.19
N ASN A 185 -16.03 -3.70 21.74
CA ASN A 185 -14.88 -4.02 22.59
C ASN A 185 -14.05 -2.80 23.06
N TYR A 186 -14.50 -1.57 22.79
CA TYR A 186 -13.80 -0.33 23.16
C TYR A 186 -14.61 0.61 24.07
N LYS A 187 -15.79 0.18 24.54
CA LYS A 187 -16.52 0.80 25.66
C LYS A 187 -16.26 -0.01 26.93
#